data_AF-A0A4R9K244-F1
#
_entry.id   AF-A0A4R9K244-F1
#
_cell.length_a   1.000
_cell.length_b   1.000
_cell.length_c   1.000
_cell.angle_alpha   90.00
_cell.angle_beta   90.00
_cell.angle_gamma   90.00
#
_symmetry.space_group_name_H-M   'P 1'
#
loop_
_entity.id
_entity.type
_entity.pdbx_description
1 polymer ?
#
loop_
_entity_poly.entity_id
_entity_poly.type
_entity_poly.pdbx_seq_one_letter_code
_entity_poly.pdbx_strand_id
1 'polypeptide(L)'
;MSAFKKPLPFQIYSIEGERKEPLARCFFEAMEPSFMRVRITSEYKPLEIGADLSIEFIVAKDKYQFDSVILSDVQNGFFLVRKPKVIYKRSL
;
A
#
# COMPACT_ATOMS: atom_id res chain seq x y z
N MET A 1 8.75 -10.66 -16.22
CA MET A 1 8.10 -11.54 -15.22
C MET A 1 7.86 -10.73 -13.96
N SER A 2 6.60 -10.60 -13.52
CA SER A 2 6.22 -9.79 -12.34
C SER A 2 6.86 -10.36 -11.07
N ALA A 3 7.50 -9.52 -10.26
CA ALA A 3 8.20 -9.90 -9.03
C ALA A 3 7.25 -10.38 -7.90
N PHE A 4 5.94 -10.24 -8.08
CA PHE A 4 4.92 -10.68 -7.11
C PHE A 4 4.31 -12.02 -7.53
N LYS A 5 5.04 -13.13 -7.32
CA LYS A 5 4.55 -14.49 -7.63
C LYS A 5 3.41 -14.97 -6.70
N LYS A 6 3.15 -14.27 -5.60
CA LYS A 6 2.04 -14.52 -4.67
C LYS A 6 1.41 -13.17 -4.28
N PRO A 7 0.09 -13.10 -4.04
CA PRO A 7 -0.53 -11.91 -3.45
C PRO A 7 0.18 -11.60 -2.14
N LEU A 8 0.86 -10.46 -2.08
CA LEU A 8 1.58 -10.02 -0.88
C LEU A 8 0.67 -9.09 -0.07
N PRO A 9 0.18 -9.52 1.11
CA PRO A 9 -0.68 -8.68 1.92
C PRO A 9 0.14 -7.53 2.50
N PHE A 10 -0.46 -6.36 2.54
CA PHE A 10 0.13 -5.18 3.14
C PHE A 10 -0.92 -4.35 3.88
N GLN A 11 -0.44 -3.48 4.75
CA GLN A 11 -1.23 -2.58 5.56
C GLN A 11 -0.92 -1.14 5.16
N ILE A 12 -1.95 -0.29 5.20
CA ILE A 12 -1.87 1.13 4.89
C ILE A 12 -2.12 1.93 6.16
N TYR A 13 -1.30 2.95 6.38
CA TYR A 13 -1.42 3.88 7.50
C TYR A 13 -1.46 5.31 6.98
N SER A 14 -2.21 6.18 7.68
CA SER A 14 -2.12 7.62 7.44
C SER A 14 -0.75 8.10 7.90
N ILE A 15 -0.13 9.01 7.14
CA ILE A 15 1.02 9.77 7.63
C ILE A 15 0.53 10.91 8.54
N GLU A 16 -0.62 11.48 8.23
CA GLU A 16 -1.24 12.57 8.99
C GLU A 16 -2.10 11.98 10.13
N GLY A 17 -1.62 12.08 11.37
CA GLY A 17 -2.35 11.68 12.58
C GLY A 17 -1.64 10.63 13.44
N GLU A 18 -2.31 10.22 14.53
CA GLU A 18 -1.80 9.16 15.39
C GLU A 18 -1.92 7.80 14.68
N ARG A 19 -0.77 7.14 14.43
CA ARG A 19 -0.69 5.76 13.93
C ARG A 19 -1.19 4.76 14.99
N LYS A 20 -2.50 4.69 15.17
CA LYS A 20 -3.13 3.71 16.09
C LYS A 20 -3.57 2.44 15.38
N GLU A 21 -4.08 2.54 14.15
CA GLU A 21 -4.65 1.40 13.43
C GLU A 21 -4.37 1.48 11.91
N PRO A 22 -4.23 0.35 11.22
CA PRO A 22 -4.19 0.34 9.76
C PRO A 22 -5.52 0.85 9.19
N LEU A 23 -5.44 1.75 8.22
CA LEU A 23 -6.56 2.27 7.45
C LEU A 23 -7.15 1.22 6.52
N ALA A 24 -6.29 0.35 5.99
CA ALA A 24 -6.71 -0.71 5.11
C ALA A 24 -5.76 -1.90 5.12
N ARG A 25 -6.31 -3.08 4.79
CA ARG A 25 -5.54 -4.27 4.41
C ARG A 25 -5.74 -4.53 2.92
N CYS A 26 -4.65 -4.71 2.20
CA CYS A 26 -4.64 -4.75 0.75
C CYS A 26 -3.64 -5.76 0.19
N PHE A 27 -3.73 -6.02 -1.11
CA PHE A 27 -2.71 -6.74 -1.89
C PHE A 27 -2.32 -5.95 -3.13
N PHE A 28 -1.07 -6.12 -3.57
CA PHE A 28 -0.63 -5.58 -4.86
C PHE A 28 -1.24 -6.40 -6.00
N GLU A 29 -2.01 -5.75 -6.86
CA GLU A 29 -2.64 -6.38 -8.03
C GLU A 29 -1.76 -6.21 -9.27
N ALA A 30 -1.27 -5.00 -9.51
CA ALA A 30 -0.39 -4.69 -10.63
C ALA A 30 0.58 -3.56 -10.28
N MET A 31 1.74 -3.55 -10.94
CA MET A 31 2.74 -2.49 -10.80
C MET A 31 3.06 -1.94 -12.18
N GLU A 32 2.71 -0.68 -12.38
CA GLU A 32 2.96 0.09 -13.60
C GLU A 32 4.21 0.97 -13.42
N PRO A 33 4.68 1.67 -14.47
CA PRO A 33 5.86 2.53 -14.36
C PRO A 33 5.74 3.63 -13.31
N SER A 34 4.56 4.24 -13.16
CA SER A 34 4.33 5.41 -12.30
C SER A 34 3.40 5.15 -11.11
N PHE A 35 2.62 4.08 -11.14
CA PHE A 35 1.64 3.77 -10.11
C PHE A 35 1.59 2.27 -9.81
N MET A 36 0.95 1.93 -8.70
CA MET A 36 0.62 0.57 -8.31
C MET A 36 -0.89 0.47 -8.15
N ARG A 37 -1.45 -0.63 -8.64
CA ARG A 37 -2.86 -0.97 -8.47
C ARG A 37 -2.99 -1.84 -7.22
N VAL A 38 -3.85 -1.39 -6.31
CA VAL A 38 -4.01 -1.95 -4.97
C VAL A 38 -5.43 -2.46 -4.83
N ARG A 39 -5.60 -3.71 -4.41
CA ARG A 39 -6.91 -4.32 -4.16
C ARG A 39 -7.19 -4.42 -2.66
N ILE A 40 -8.39 -3.98 -2.26
CA ILE A 40 -8.88 -3.97 -0.87
C ILE A 40 -9.38 -5.37 -0.50
N THR A 41 -9.12 -5.82 0.74
CA THR A 41 -9.54 -7.16 1.19
C THR A 41 -10.82 -7.17 2.02
N SER A 42 -10.97 -6.23 2.95
CA SER A 42 -12.07 -6.26 3.92
C SER A 42 -12.23 -4.94 4.65
N GLU A 43 -11.20 -4.54 5.40
CA GLU A 43 -11.18 -3.30 6.17
C GLU A 43 -10.61 -2.18 5.30
N TYR A 44 -11.41 -1.14 5.06
CA TYR A 44 -11.00 0.07 4.36
C TYR A 44 -11.70 1.29 4.97
N LYS A 45 -10.90 2.22 5.48
CA LYS A 45 -11.34 3.57 5.82
C LYS A 45 -11.15 4.44 4.56
N PRO A 46 -12.19 5.12 4.06
CA PRO A 46 -12.07 6.00 2.91
C PRO A 46 -10.98 7.06 3.09
N LEU A 47 -10.19 7.26 2.04
CA LEU A 47 -9.11 8.22 2.00
C LEU A 47 -9.25 9.09 0.75
N GLU A 48 -8.89 10.35 0.89
CA GLU A 48 -9.02 11.34 -0.19
C GLU A 48 -7.90 11.17 -1.22
N ILE A 49 -8.21 11.50 -2.48
CA ILE A 49 -7.20 11.60 -3.53
C ILE A 49 -6.17 12.65 -3.12
N GLY A 50 -4.88 12.31 -3.24
CA GLY A 50 -3.79 13.17 -2.80
C GLY A 50 -3.33 12.94 -1.37
N ALA A 51 -4.05 12.11 -0.58
CA ALA A 51 -3.61 11.79 0.77
C ALA A 51 -2.27 11.05 0.80
N ASP A 52 -1.41 11.45 1.73
CA ASP A 52 -0.13 10.83 2.01
C ASP A 52 -0.30 9.59 2.90
N LEU A 53 0.24 8.46 2.44
CA LEU A 53 0.09 7.16 3.05
C LEU A 53 1.44 6.50 3.27
N SER A 54 1.50 5.66 4.30
CA SER A 54 2.61 4.77 4.53
C SER A 54 2.16 3.32 4.38
N ILE A 55 2.84 2.57 3.52
CA ILE A 55 2.52 1.19 3.20
C ILE A 55 3.55 0.27 3.85
N GLU A 56 3.08 -0.75 4.56
CA GLU A 56 3.92 -1.70 5.28
C GLU A 56 3.56 -3.14 4.94
N PHE A 57 4.58 -3.98 4.74
CA PHE A 57 4.41 -5.40 4.49
C PHE A 57 5.59 -6.22 4.99
N ILE A 58 5.36 -7.50 5.26
CA ILE A 58 6.38 -8.42 5.77
C ILE A 58 6.66 -9.47 4.71
N VAL A 59 7.94 -9.68 4.41
CA VAL A 59 8.39 -10.79 3.57
C VAL A 59 9.45 -11.57 4.35
N ALA A 60 9.16 -12.84 4.64
CA ALA A 60 10.00 -13.70 5.47
C ALA A 60 10.28 -13.08 6.86
N LYS A 61 11.52 -12.66 7.14
CA LYS A 61 11.96 -12.06 8.42
C LYS A 61 12.20 -10.55 8.32
N ASP A 62 11.79 -9.94 7.22
CA ASP A 62 12.03 -8.53 6.96
C ASP A 62 10.71 -7.77 6.85
N LYS A 63 10.64 -6.64 7.54
CA LYS A 63 9.59 -5.64 7.37
C LYS A 63 10.03 -4.63 6.31
N TYR A 64 9.16 -4.38 5.35
CA TYR A 64 9.32 -3.37 4.31
C TYR A 64 8.32 -2.26 4.52
N GLN A 65 8.75 -1.03 4.26
CA GLN A 65 7.92 0.17 4.37
C GLN A 65 8.26 1.17 3.27
N PHE A 66 7.26 1.87 2.75
CA PHE A 66 7.46 3.03 1.89
C PHE A 66 6.28 3.99 1.99
N ASP A 67 6.54 5.25 1.64
CA ASP A 67 5.51 6.29 1.60
C ASP A 67 5.02 6.48 0.16
N SER A 68 3.75 6.84 0.03
CA SER A 68 3.03 6.91 -1.24
C SER A 68 1.86 7.88 -1.16
N VAL A 69 1.28 8.22 -2.31
CA VAL A 69 0.13 9.12 -2.45
C VAL A 69 -1.02 8.38 -3.13
N ILE A 70 -2.25 8.65 -2.71
CA ILE A 70 -3.46 8.16 -3.41
C ILE A 70 -3.66 8.91 -4.71
N LEU A 71 -3.83 8.16 -5.81
CA LEU A 71 -3.99 8.72 -7.15
C LEU A 71 -5.40 8.57 -7.72
N SER A 72 -6.27 7.77 -7.09
CA SER A 72 -7.64 7.57 -7.57
C SER A 72 -8.58 7.23 -6.42
N ASP A 73 -9.87 7.47 -6.65
CA ASP A 73 -10.94 6.87 -5.84
C ASP A 73 -10.93 5.34 -5.96
N VAL A 74 -11.65 4.70 -5.04
CA VAL A 74 -11.89 3.26 -5.09
C VAL A 74 -12.90 2.95 -6.20
N GLN A 75 -12.48 2.13 -7.16
CA GLN A 75 -13.33 1.61 -8.21
C GLN A 75 -13.29 0.09 -8.18
N ASN A 76 -14.44 -0.59 -8.11
CA ASN A 76 -14.53 -2.05 -8.11
C ASN A 76 -13.58 -2.75 -7.11
N GLY A 77 -13.40 -2.17 -5.93
CA GLY A 77 -12.55 -2.72 -4.87
C GLY A 77 -11.04 -2.52 -5.06
N PHE A 78 -10.61 -1.71 -6.03
CA PHE A 78 -9.21 -1.31 -6.19
C PHE A 78 -9.06 0.22 -6.22
N PHE A 79 -7.86 0.69 -5.94
CA PHE A 79 -7.45 2.09 -6.13
C PHE A 79 -5.98 2.15 -6.54
N LEU A 80 -5.55 3.33 -6.97
CA LEU A 80 -4.19 3.57 -7.44
C LEU A 80 -3.39 4.34 -6.40
N VAL A 81 -2.15 3.92 -6.21
CA VAL A 81 -1.17 4.63 -5.39
C VAL A 81 0.09 4.91 -6.20
N ARG A 82 0.80 5.99 -5.86
CA ARG A 82 2.06 6.32 -6.53
C ARG A 82 3.09 5.23 -6.29
N LYS A 83 3.85 4.88 -7.33
CA LYS A 83 4.97 3.96 -7.15
C LYS A 83 6.07 4.61 -6.31
N PRO A 84 6.57 3.95 -5.25
CA PRO A 84 7.62 4.52 -4.41
C PRO A 84 8.94 4.58 -5.16
N LYS A 85 9.73 5.62 -4.88
CA LYS A 85 11.13 5.72 -5.33
C LYS A 85 12.10 4.97 -4.41
N VAL A 86 11.73 4.84 -3.14
CA VAL A 86 12.55 4.25 -2.09
C VAL A 86 11.68 3.29 -1.29
N ILE A 87 12.21 2.12 -0.95
CA ILE A 87 11.58 1.15 -0.06
C ILE A 87 12.56 0.87 1.08
N TYR A 88 12.13 1.14 2.30
CA TYR A 88 12.90 0.86 3.51
C TYR A 88 12.74 -0.60 3.92
N LYS A 89 13.83 -1.20 4.39
CA LYS A 89 13.89 -2.58 4.85
C LYS A 89 14.44 -2.62 6.28
N ARG A 90 13.78 -3.34 7.17
CA ARG A 90 14.23 -3.60 8.54
C ARG A 90 14.07 -5.08 8.89
N SER A 91 15.12 -5.69 9.44
CA SER A 91 15.03 -7.06 9.94
C SER A 91 14.29 -7.10 11.29
N LEU A 92 13.43 -8.11 11.46
CA LEU A 92 12.61 -8.35 12.65
C LEU A 92 13.30 -9.28 13.64
#